data_AF-A0A444UBV6-F1
#
_entry.id   AF-A0A444UBV6-F1
#
_cell.length_a   1.000
_cell.length_b   1.000
_cell.length_c   1.000
_cell.angle_alpha   90.00
_cell.angle_beta   90.00
_cell.angle_gamma   90.00
#
_symmetry.space_group_name_H-M   'P 1'
#
loop_
_entity.id
_entity.type
_entity.pdbx_description
1 polymer ?
#
loop_
_entity_poly.entity_id
_entity_poly.type
_entity_poly.pdbx_seq_one_letter_code
_entity_poly.pdbx_strand_id
1 'polypeptide(L)' 'MGRHDDLWSLFYMLVEFMVGQLPWRKIKDKEQVGKLKDTYDHRLMLKHLPPEFTIFLDHILNLDYFTKPDYTVKPHEI' A
#
# COMPACT_ATOMS: atom_id res chain seq x y z
N MET A 1 -5.21 -13.10 2.93
CA MET A 1 -6.21 -12.22 2.31
C MET A 1 -7.19 -11.78 3.38
N GLY A 2 -7.22 -10.52 3.80
CA GLY A 2 -8.30 -10.04 4.67
C GLY A 2 -7.92 -9.38 5.99
N ARG A 3 -6.72 -8.79 6.10
CA ARG A 3 -6.47 -7.74 7.12
C ARG A 3 -5.65 -6.61 6.56
N HIS A 4 -4.60 -6.96 5.80
CA HIS A 4 -3.81 -6.00 5.03
C HIS A 4 -4.66 -5.30 3.96
N ASP A 5 -5.51 -6.07 3.25
CA ASP A 5 -6.41 -5.55 2.21
C ASP A 5 -7.44 -4.55 2.77
N ASP A 6 -7.94 -4.76 3.99
CA ASP A 6 -8.87 -3.86 4.66
C ASP A 6 -8.19 -2.54 5.06
N LEU A 7 -6.95 -2.61 5.54
CA LEU A 7 -6.17 -1.41 5.89
C LEU A 7 -5.81 -0.58 4.65
N TRP A 8 -5.49 -1.24 3.53
CA TRP A 8 -5.32 -0.55 2.25
C TRP A 8 -6.61 0.10 1.78
N SER A 9 -7.73 -0.62 1.89
CA SER A 9 -9.05 -0.06 1.53
C SER A 9 -9.38 1.15 2.41
N LEU A 10 -9.12 1.07 3.71
CA LEU A 10 -9.28 2.18 4.65
C LEU A 10 -8.39 3.37 4.29
N PHE A 11 -7.11 3.13 4.00
CA PHE A 11 -6.19 4.18 3.58
C PHE A 11 -6.70 4.92 2.35
N TYR A 12 -7.11 4.19 1.30
CA TYR A 12 -7.64 4.81 0.08
C TYR A 12 -8.95 5.57 0.32
N MET A 13 -9.84 5.08 1.19
CA MET A 13 -11.05 5.81 1.58
C MET A 13 -10.73 7.12 2.29
N LEU A 14 -9.76 7.13 3.21
CA LEU A 14 -9.35 8.35 3.93
C LEU A 14 -8.69 9.37 2.99
N VAL A 15 -7.81 8.91 2.10
CA VAL A 15 -7.20 9.75 1.06
C VAL A 15 -8.28 10.36 0.18
N GLU A 16 -9.25 9.57 -0.29
CA GLU A 16 -10.35 10.07 -1.11
C GLU A 16 -11.23 11.07 -0.35
N PHE A 17 -11.48 10.85 0.94
CA PHE A 17 -12.27 11.75 1.76
C PHE A 17 -11.60 13.12 1.95
N MET A 18 -10.29 13.15 2.14
CA MET A 18 -9.54 14.38 2.39
C MET A 18 -9.12 15.12 1.11
N VAL A 19 -8.74 14.38 0.06
CA VAL A 19 -8.23 14.94 -1.22
C VAL A 19 -9.33 15.05 -2.28
N GLY A 20 -10.45 14.33 -2.10
CA GLY A 20 -11.62 14.33 -2.98
C GLY A 20 -11.56 13.32 -4.12
N GLN A 21 -10.39 12.78 -4.45
CA GLN A 21 -10.23 11.79 -5.52
C GLN A 21 -8.95 10.95 -5.38
N LEU A 22 -9.00 9.72 -5.89
CA LEU A 22 -7.82 8.87 -6.10
C LEU A 22 -7.27 9.02 -7.54
N PRO A 23 -5.98 8.73 -7.78
CA PRO A 23 -5.37 8.84 -9.11
C PRO A 23 -6.04 7.98 -10.18
N TRP A 24 -6.55 6.80 -9.79
CA TRP A 24 -7.26 5.87 -10.68
C TRP A 24 -8.78 6.12 -10.78
N ARG A 25 -9.34 7.19 -10.20
CA ARG A 25 -10.80 7.40 -10.13
C ARG A 25 -11.52 7.34 -11.49
N LYS A 26 -10.83 7.68 -12.58
CA LYS A 26 -11.38 7.68 -13.96
C LYS A 26 -11.13 6.38 -14.73
N ILE A 27 -10.40 5.42 -14.16
CA ILE A 27 -10.01 4.17 -14.82
C ILE A 27 -11.01 3.08 -14.45
N LYS A 28 -11.64 2.45 -15.45
CA LYS A 28 -12.62 1.36 -15.25
C LYS A 28 -12.00 -0.03 -15.31
N ASP A 29 -10.89 -0.17 -16.03
CA ASP A 29 -10.22 -1.44 -16.22
C ASP A 29 -9.49 -1.87 -14.94
N LYS A 30 -9.87 -3.03 -14.39
CA LYS A 30 -9.36 -3.51 -13.10
C LYS A 30 -7.87 -3.83 -13.15
N GLU A 31 -7.37 -4.34 -14.28
CA GLU A 31 -5.97 -4.72 -14.43
C GLU A 31 -5.07 -3.47 -14.47
N GLN A 32 -5.49 -2.43 -15.20
CA GLN A 32 -4.82 -1.14 -15.21
C GLN A 32 -4.81 -0.47 -13.84
N VAL A 33 -5.92 -0.53 -13.10
CA VAL A 33 -5.97 -0.01 -11.72
C VAL A 33 -5.01 -0.78 -10.81
N GLY A 34 -4.93 -2.10 -10.95
CA GLY A 34 -3.96 -2.93 -10.23
C GLY A 34 -2.52 -2.49 -10.50
N LYS A 35 -2.12 -2.45 -11.79
CA LYS A 35 -0.78 -2.00 -12.20
C LYS A 35 -0.44 -0.60 -11.73
N LEU A 36 -1.42 0.32 -11.75
CA LEU A 36 -1.20 1.66 -11.24
C LEU A 36 -1.01 1.64 -9.73
N LYS A 37 -1.85 0.92 -8.97
CA LYS A 37 -1.70 0.78 -7.51
C LYS A 37 -0.33 0.21 -7.12
N ASP A 38 0.18 -0.74 -7.90
CA ASP A 38 1.46 -1.40 -7.63
C ASP A 38 2.68 -0.51 -7.94
N THR A 39 2.59 0.34 -8.97
CA THR A 39 3.70 1.18 -9.44
C THR A 39 3.65 2.61 -8.91
N TYR A 40 2.51 3.03 -8.36
CA TYR A 40 2.30 4.38 -7.86
C TYR A 40 3.02 4.59 -6.52
N ASP A 41 3.73 5.71 -6.39
CA ASP A 41 4.31 6.10 -5.11
C ASP A 41 3.22 6.62 -4.16
N HIS A 42 2.78 5.77 -3.23
CA HIS A 42 1.75 6.10 -2.24
C HIS A 42 2.12 7.30 -1.36
N ARG A 43 3.41 7.62 -1.21
CA ARG A 43 3.84 8.80 -0.45
C ARG A 43 3.36 10.10 -1.10
N LEU A 44 3.13 10.10 -2.42
CA LEU A 44 2.55 11.25 -3.13
C LEU A 44 1.11 11.58 -2.65
N MET A 45 0.37 10.59 -2.13
CA MET A 45 -0.95 10.81 -1.54
C MET A 45 -0.90 11.56 -0.22
N LEU A 46 0.24 11.56 0.45
CA LEU A 46 0.43 12.18 1.76
C LEU A 46 0.72 13.69 1.68
N LYS A 47 1.01 14.23 0.50
CA LYS A 47 1.45 15.64 0.32
C LYS A 47 0.46 16.66 0.89
N HIS A 48 -0.83 16.33 0.91
CA HIS A 48 -1.91 17.19 1.40
C HIS A 48 -2.53 16.67 2.70
N LEU A 49 -1.95 15.65 3.31
CA LEU A 49 -2.44 15.04 4.54
C LEU A 49 -1.56 15.42 5.73
N PRO A 50 -2.09 15.34 6.97
CA PRO A 50 -1.29 15.50 8.17
C PRO A 50 -0.11 14.50 8.22
N PRO A 51 1.06 14.88 8.76
CA PRO A 51 2.26 14.04 8.80
C PRO A 51 2.06 12.67 9.46
N GLU A 52 1.10 12.57 10.38
CA GLU A 52 0.74 11.35 11.10
C GLU A 52 0.30 10.21 10.15
N PHE A 53 -0.23 10.54 8.97
CA PHE A 53 -0.58 9.54 7.95
C PHE A 53 0.64 8.81 7.38
N THR A 54 1.83 9.37 7.51
CA THR A 54 3.09 8.69 7.12
C THR A 54 3.29 7.44 7.97
N ILE A 55 3.06 7.55 9.28
CA ILE A 55 3.19 6.42 10.22
C ILE A 55 2.17 5.33 9.87
N PHE A 56 0.95 5.73 9.51
CA PHE A 56 -0.09 4.81 9.09
C PHE A 56 0.26 4.10 7.78
N LEU A 57 0.74 4.82 6.77
CA LEU A 57 1.18 4.23 5.49
C LEU A 57 2.35 3.28 5.69
N ASP A 58 3.37 3.70 6.46
CA ASP A 58 4.52 2.85 6.78
C ASP A 58 4.09 1.57 7.52
N HIS A 59 3.09 1.65 8.41
CA HIS A 59 2.54 0.46 9.06
C HIS A 59 1.91 -0.51 8.06
N ILE A 60 1.09 0.00 7.12
CA ILE A 60 0.47 -0.82 6.08
C ILE A 60 1.54 -1.51 5.22
N LEU A 61 2.54 -0.76 4.75
CA LEU A 61 3.64 -1.29 3.93
C LEU A 61 4.44 -2.38 4.67
N ASN A 62 4.68 -2.20 5.96
CA ASN A 62 5.44 -3.17 6.76
C ASN A 62 4.65 -4.45 7.07
N LEU A 63 3.31 -4.42 7.10
CA LEU A 63 2.51 -5.62 7.35
C LEU A 63 2.74 -6.71 6.30
N ASP A 64 3.04 -6.34 5.05
CA ASP A 64 3.43 -7.28 4.00
C ASP A 64 4.87 -7.79 4.19
N TYR A 65 5.79 -6.89 4.59
CA TYR A 65 7.20 -7.21 4.84
C TYR A 65 7.40 -8.25 5.95
N PHE A 66 6.70 -8.12 7.07
CA PHE A 66 6.78 -9.09 8.18
C PHE A 66 6.16 -10.46 7.84
N THR A 67 5.42 -10.57 6.74
CA THR A 67 4.77 -11.82 6.31
C THR A 67 5.65 -12.65 5.37
N LYS A 68 6.84 -12.16 4.97
CA LYS A 68 7.81 -12.95 4.20
C LYS A 68 9.14 -13.13 4.97
N PRO A 69 9.26 -14.17 5.80
CA PRO A 69 10.57 -14.72 6.13
C PRO A 69 11.05 -15.54 4.93
N ASP A 70 12.19 -15.19 4.35
CA ASP A 70 12.90 -16.06 3.41
C ASP A 70 13.63 -17.14 4.21
N TYR A 71 13.05 -18.34 4.24
CA TYR A 71 13.59 -19.54 4.87
C TYR A 71 14.59 -20.28 3.97
N THR A 72 15.52 -19.58 3.31
CA THR A 72 16.66 -20.23 2.66
C THR A 72 17.74 -20.58 3.69
N VAL A 73 17.45 -21.63 4.47
CA VAL A 73 18.42 -22.30 5.36
C VAL A 73 19.26 -23.30 4.54
N LYS A 74 20.52 -22.90 4.23
CA LYS A 74 21.82 -23.64 4.11
C LYS A 74 21.99 -24.80 3.08
N PRO A 75 23.21 -25.03 2.54
CA PRO A 75 24.27 -25.72 3.30
C PRO A 75 25.60 -24.95 3.31
N HIS A 76 26.22 -24.84 4.49
CA HIS A 76 27.65 -24.62 4.57
C HIS A 76 28.27 -26.01 4.38
N GLU A 77 28.74 -26.32 3.17
CA GLU A 77 29.73 -27.39 2.95
C GLU A 77 31.10 -26.82 3.33
N ILE A 78 31.68 -27.35 4.40
CA ILE A 78 33.13 -27.50 4.60
C ILE A 78 33.35 -28.86 5.26
#